data_AF-S8DK00-F1
#
_entry.id   AF-S8DK00-F1
#
_cell.length_a   1.000
_cell.length_b   1.000
_cell.length_c   1.000
_cell.angle_alpha   90.00
_cell.angle_beta   90.00
_cell.angle_gamma   90.00
#
_symmetry.space_group_name_H-M   'P 1'
#
loop_
_entity.id
_entity.type
_entity.pdbx_description
1 polymer ?
#
loop_
_entity_poly.entity_id
_entity_poly.type
_entity_poly.pdbx_seq_one_letter_code
_entity_poly.pdbx_strand_id
1 'polypeptide(L)'
;VVGGNYGWALPPSNNTHYFNDWASANRFRINDTLYFRYLKDSVMEVTADDYDRCRSAHPIFFSNNGNTTFDLDRPGLFYFISGVSGHCSRGLKMIVKVLEAPQSPPVP
;
A
#
# COMPACT_ATOMS: atom_id res chain seq x y z
N VAL A 1 3.48 -10.26 3.12
CA VAL A 1 2.44 -9.86 4.11
C VAL A 1 2.79 -8.47 4.63
N VAL A 2 1.88 -7.51 4.46
CA VAL A 2 2.09 -6.10 4.84
C VAL A 2 2.22 -5.98 6.36
N GLY A 3 3.25 -5.28 6.85
CA GLY A 3 3.50 -5.08 8.28
C GLY A 3 3.90 -6.35 9.05
N GLY A 4 4.14 -7.48 8.38
CA GLY A 4 4.52 -8.75 9.03
C GLY A 4 3.52 -9.20 10.10
N ASN A 5 4.01 -9.43 11.32
CA ASN A 5 3.16 -9.85 12.45
C ASN A 5 2.19 -8.75 12.90
N TYR A 6 2.55 -7.48 12.70
CA TYR A 6 1.72 -6.32 13.07
C TYR A 6 0.45 -6.22 12.21
N GLY A 7 0.56 -6.55 10.92
CA GLY A 7 -0.53 -6.42 9.96
C GLY A 7 -0.83 -4.97 9.59
N TRP A 8 -1.98 -4.77 8.95
CA TRP A 8 -2.48 -3.45 8.54
C TRP A 8 -3.32 -2.84 9.67
N ALA A 9 -2.67 -2.06 10.52
CA ALA A 9 -3.28 -1.40 11.67
C ALA A 9 -2.57 -0.07 11.97
N LEU A 10 -3.26 0.84 12.65
CA LEU A 10 -2.72 2.13 13.08
C LEU A 10 -1.34 1.97 13.73
N PRO A 11 -0.27 2.56 13.17
CA PRO A 11 1.05 2.42 13.76
C PRO A 11 1.15 3.15 15.11
N PRO A 12 2.21 2.88 15.90
CA PRO A 12 2.51 3.67 17.09
C PRO A 12 2.56 5.17 16.75
N SER A 13 2.05 6.03 17.63
CA SER A 13 1.90 7.47 17.35
C SER A 13 3.22 8.21 17.07
N ASN A 14 4.35 7.65 17.50
CA ASN A 14 5.69 8.16 17.22
C ASN A 14 6.30 7.63 15.91
N ASN A 15 5.58 6.81 15.14
CA ASN A 15 6.07 6.23 13.89
C ASN A 15 5.00 6.20 12.80
N THR A 16 4.63 7.38 12.30
CA THR A 16 3.69 7.52 11.18
C THR A 16 4.23 7.01 9.84
N HIS A 17 5.54 6.72 9.74
CA HIS A 17 6.21 6.23 8.54
C HIS A 17 6.33 4.71 8.48
N TYR A 18 5.89 3.99 9.52
CA TYR A 18 6.06 2.54 9.70
C TYR A 18 5.83 1.70 8.44
N PHE A 19 4.72 1.94 7.72
CA PHE A 19 4.40 1.15 6.52
C PHE A 19 5.23 1.54 5.30
N ASN A 20 5.64 2.81 5.19
CA ASN A 20 6.55 3.24 4.13
C ASN A 20 7.96 2.68 4.38
N ASP A 21 8.41 2.64 5.64
CA ASP A 21 9.67 2.01 6.03
C ASP A 21 9.62 0.51 5.68
N TRP A 22 8.54 -0.18 6.05
CA TRP A 22 8.32 -1.57 5.68
C TRP A 22 8.36 -1.75 4.16
N ALA A 23 7.65 -0.93 3.38
CA ALA A 23 7.62 -1.03 1.93
C ALA A 23 9.00 -0.80 1.31
N SER A 24 9.77 0.19 1.80
CA SER A 24 11.11 0.50 1.31
C SER A 24 12.14 -0.61 1.57
N ALA A 25 11.94 -1.42 2.61
CA ALA A 25 12.76 -2.58 2.91
C ALA A 25 12.47 -3.80 2.01
N ASN A 26 11.43 -3.72 1.17
CA ASN A 26 11.01 -4.79 0.27
C ASN A 26 11.24 -4.39 -1.20
N ARG A 27 11.41 -5.40 -2.07
CA ARG A 27 11.50 -5.21 -3.52
C ARG A 27 10.31 -5.86 -4.19
N PHE A 28 9.49 -5.06 -4.85
CA PHE A 28 8.26 -5.52 -5.52
C PHE A 28 8.44 -5.59 -7.03
N ARG A 29 7.85 -6.62 -7.64
CA ARG A 29 7.81 -6.86 -9.08
C ARG A 29 6.37 -7.04 -9.54
N ILE A 30 6.18 -6.94 -10.86
CA ILE A 30 4.89 -7.25 -11.48
C ILE A 30 4.53 -8.70 -11.16
N ASN A 31 3.25 -8.96 -10.88
CA ASN A 31 2.67 -10.22 -10.40
C ASN A 31 3.05 -10.62 -8.96
N ASP A 32 3.77 -9.78 -8.21
CA ASP A 32 3.82 -9.95 -6.76
C ASP A 32 2.46 -9.58 -6.15
N THR A 33 2.17 -10.15 -4.98
CA THR A 33 0.90 -9.94 -4.29
C THR A 33 1.13 -9.33 -2.91
N LEU A 34 0.39 -8.27 -2.61
CA LEU A 34 0.30 -7.70 -1.27
C LEU A 34 -0.84 -8.37 -0.52
N TYR A 35 -0.52 -8.93 0.65
CA TYR A 35 -1.52 -9.48 1.57
C TYR A 35 -1.67 -8.58 2.79
N PHE A 36 -2.85 -7.99 2.93
CA PHE A 36 -3.27 -7.12 4.01
C PHE A 36 -4.19 -7.87 4.96
N ARG A 37 -3.79 -7.96 6.22
CA ARG A 37 -4.59 -8.55 7.30
C ARG A 37 -4.96 -7.47 8.31
N TYR A 38 -6.25 -7.28 8.56
CA TYR A 38 -6.80 -6.22 9.40
C TYR A 38 -8.16 -6.64 9.98
N LEU A 39 -8.61 -6.00 11.06
CA LEU A 39 -9.86 -6.38 11.74
C LEU A 39 -11.02 -5.42 11.40
N LYS A 40 -10.94 -4.17 11.87
CA LYS A 40 -11.98 -3.15 11.66
C LYS A 40 -11.43 -1.98 10.86
N ASP A 41 -10.94 -2.28 9.67
CA ASP A 41 -10.34 -1.30 8.77
C ASP A 41 -10.65 -1.62 7.31
N SER A 42 -10.08 -0.85 6.40
CA SER A 42 -10.14 -1.05 4.96
C SER A 42 -8.78 -0.76 4.32
N VAL A 43 -8.62 -1.27 3.11
CA VAL A 43 -7.50 -0.95 2.23
C VAL A 43 -8.09 -0.29 1.00
N MET A 44 -7.57 0.89 0.68
CA MET A 44 -7.91 1.63 -0.52
C MET A 44 -6.64 1.88 -1.33
N GLU A 45 -6.67 1.55 -2.63
CA GLU A 45 -5.71 2.13 -3.58
C GLU A 45 -6.26 3.50 -4.01
N VAL A 46 -5.42 4.53 -4.02
CA VAL A 46 -5.81 5.90 -4.34
C VAL A 46 -4.79 6.57 -5.25
N THR A 47 -5.11 7.77 -5.73
CA THR A 47 -4.15 8.61 -6.44
C THR A 47 -3.08 9.18 -5.49
N ALA A 48 -1.99 9.71 -6.04
CA ALA A 48 -0.97 10.39 -5.24
C ALA A 48 -1.53 11.61 -4.47
N ASP A 49 -2.39 12.42 -5.10
CA ASP A 49 -3.02 13.60 -4.45
C ASP A 49 -3.93 13.17 -3.29
N ASP A 50 -4.72 12.11 -3.49
CA ASP A 50 -5.60 11.57 -2.45
C ASP A 50 -4.82 10.91 -1.32
N TYR A 51 -3.69 10.27 -1.62
CA TYR A 51 -2.77 9.76 -0.61
C TYR A 51 -2.23 10.88 0.27
N ASP A 52 -1.72 11.95 -0.34
CA ASP A 52 -1.12 13.07 0.37
C ASP A 52 -2.14 13.80 1.25
N ARG A 53 -3.37 13.95 0.75
CA ARG A 53 -4.46 14.61 1.47
C ARG A 53 -5.30 13.67 2.33
N CYS A 54 -5.00 12.37 2.34
CA CYS A 54 -5.80 11.34 2.99
C CYS A 54 -7.29 11.39 2.60
N ARG A 55 -7.58 11.52 1.30
CA ARG A 55 -8.94 11.50 0.75
C ARG A 55 -9.35 10.09 0.38
N SER A 56 -10.50 9.66 0.90
CA SER A 56 -11.06 8.32 0.70
C SER A 56 -12.33 8.29 -0.16
N ALA A 57 -12.73 9.42 -0.76
CA ALA A 57 -14.02 9.55 -1.43
C ALA A 57 -14.12 8.75 -2.74
N HIS A 58 -13.02 8.68 -3.50
CA HIS A 58 -12.98 8.06 -4.83
C HIS A 58 -11.76 7.15 -4.98
N PRO A 59 -11.73 6.01 -4.27
CA PRO A 59 -10.62 5.09 -4.38
C PRO A 59 -10.62 4.35 -5.73
N ILE A 60 -9.42 4.02 -6.22
CA ILE A 60 -9.20 3.17 -7.40
C ILE A 60 -9.59 1.72 -7.08
N PHE A 61 -9.25 1.27 -5.88
CA PHE A 61 -9.61 -0.03 -5.34
C PHE A 61 -10.08 0.13 -3.89
N PHE A 62 -11.05 -0.68 -3.45
CA PHE A 62 -11.51 -0.71 -2.07
C PHE A 62 -11.78 -2.13 -1.61
N SER A 63 -11.35 -2.46 -0.40
CA SER A 63 -11.78 -3.67 0.29
C SER A 63 -11.78 -3.48 1.81
N ASN A 64 -12.76 -4.09 2.47
CA ASN A 64 -12.95 -4.09 3.92
C ASN A 64 -13.21 -5.51 4.48
N ASN A 65 -12.78 -6.55 3.77
CA ASN A 65 -13.05 -7.95 4.13
C ASN A 65 -12.18 -8.50 5.29
N GLY A 66 -11.18 -7.75 5.75
CA GLY A 66 -10.25 -8.14 6.83
C GLY A 66 -9.03 -8.94 6.38
N ASN A 67 -9.03 -9.46 5.15
CA ASN A 67 -7.97 -10.29 4.58
C ASN A 67 -7.85 -10.03 3.07
N THR A 68 -7.40 -8.83 2.71
CA THR A 68 -7.30 -8.40 1.32
C THR A 68 -6.02 -8.86 0.67
N THR A 69 -6.19 -9.42 -0.52
CA THR A 69 -5.13 -9.78 -1.45
C THR A 69 -5.19 -8.78 -2.61
N PHE A 70 -4.06 -8.16 -2.92
CA PHE A 70 -3.96 -7.17 -4.00
C PHE A 70 -2.78 -7.52 -4.90
N ASP A 71 -3.04 -7.72 -6.18
CA ASP A 71 -2.02 -8.09 -7.16
C ASP A 71 -1.37 -6.85 -7.78
N LEU A 72 -0.05 -6.84 -7.85
CA LEU A 72 0.73 -5.75 -8.43
C LEU A 72 0.85 -5.98 -9.94
N ASP A 73 -0.10 -5.45 -10.68
CA ASP A 73 -0.32 -5.74 -12.11
C ASP A 73 0.54 -4.92 -13.08
N ARG A 74 1.14 -3.83 -12.60
CA ARG A 74 1.87 -2.87 -13.43
C ARG A 74 3.11 -2.32 -12.70
N PRO A 75 4.13 -1.85 -13.44
CA PRO A 75 5.23 -1.11 -12.83
C PRO A 75 4.77 0.28 -12.35
N GLY A 76 5.52 0.86 -11.43
CA GLY A 76 5.28 2.21 -10.93
C GLY A 76 4.89 2.27 -9.46
N LEU A 77 4.23 3.36 -9.07
CA LEU A 77 3.86 3.63 -7.69
C LEU A 77 2.38 3.30 -7.45
N PHE A 78 2.14 2.56 -6.38
CA PHE A 78 0.82 2.28 -5.84
C PHE A 78 0.71 2.96 -4.48
N TYR A 79 -0.42 3.63 -4.26
CA TYR A 79 -0.66 4.40 -3.04
C TYR A 79 -1.82 3.78 -2.29
N PHE A 80 -1.55 3.29 -1.08
CA PHE A 80 -2.54 2.65 -0.23
C PHE A 80 -2.85 3.50 0.99
N ILE A 81 -4.13 3.62 1.35
CA ILE A 81 -4.58 4.28 2.58
C ILE A 81 -5.64 3.44 3.29
N SER A 82 -5.80 3.68 4.59
CA SER A 82 -7.01 3.29 5.31
C SER A 82 -8.17 4.23 4.96
N GLY A 83 -9.35 3.65 4.74
CA GLY A 83 -10.60 4.40 4.55
C GLY A 83 -11.28 4.84 5.85
N VAL A 84 -10.77 4.42 7.02
CA VAL A 84 -11.32 4.83 8.32
C VAL A 84 -10.89 6.25 8.63
N SER A 85 -11.83 7.09 9.05
CA SER A 85 -11.59 8.51 9.32
C SER A 85 -10.42 8.72 10.29
N GLY A 86 -9.46 9.56 9.91
CA GLY A 86 -8.28 9.90 10.69
C GLY A 86 -7.16 8.84 10.71
N HIS A 87 -7.38 7.61 10.24
CA HIS A 87 -6.34 6.56 10.27
C HIS A 87 -5.19 6.86 9.30
N CYS A 88 -5.52 7.27 8.08
CA CYS A 88 -4.50 7.66 7.09
C CYS A 88 -3.59 8.78 7.62
N SER A 89 -4.16 9.84 8.21
CA SER A 89 -3.39 10.97 8.75
C SER A 89 -2.51 10.59 9.93
N ARG A 90 -2.82 9.48 10.60
CA ARG A 90 -2.03 8.91 11.70
C ARG A 90 -1.01 7.88 11.24
N GLY A 91 -0.80 7.75 9.93
CA GLY A 91 0.25 6.91 9.35
C GLY A 91 -0.21 5.54 8.85
N LEU A 92 -1.51 5.23 8.85
CA LEU A 92 -2.03 4.02 8.21
C LEU A 92 -2.18 4.23 6.69
N LYS A 93 -1.03 4.41 6.05
CA LYS A 93 -0.86 4.70 4.62
C LYS A 93 0.48 4.14 4.15
N MET A 94 0.57 3.68 2.90
CA MET A 94 1.75 3.00 2.35
C MET A 94 1.95 3.33 0.87
N ILE A 95 3.19 3.56 0.45
CA ILE A 95 3.59 3.66 -0.95
C ILE A 95 4.37 2.40 -1.31
N VAL A 96 3.95 1.73 -2.39
CA VAL A 96 4.66 0.57 -2.94
C VAL A 96 5.22 0.94 -4.30
N LYS A 97 6.52 0.69 -4.49
CA LYS A 97 7.21 0.86 -5.77
C LYS A 97 7.43 -0.50 -6.42
N VAL A 98 6.77 -0.72 -7.55
CA VAL A 98 6.93 -1.90 -8.39
C VAL A 98 7.96 -1.61 -9.46
N LEU A 99 8.99 -2.45 -9.52
CA LEU A 99 10.07 -2.31 -10.48
C LEU A 99 9.59 -2.70 -11.89
N GLU A 100 10.07 -1.95 -12.89
CA GLU A 100 9.97 -2.38 -14.28
C GLU A 100 10.76 -3.69 -14.48
N ALA A 101 10.29 -4.53 -15.39
CA ALA A 101 11.10 -5.65 -15.85
C ALA A 101 12.42 -5.10 -16.41
N PRO A 102 13.56 -5.77 -16.20
CA PRO A 102 14.79 -5.41 -16.88
C PRO A 102 14.50 -5.36 -18.37
N GLN A 103 14.70 -4.21 -19.02
CA GLN A 103 14.68 -4.17 -20.47
C GLN A 103 15.77 -5.11 -20.94
N SER A 104 15.40 -6.15 -21.70
CA SER A 104 16.37 -6.94 -22.44
C SER A 104 17.20 -5.94 -23.26
N PRO A 105 18.54 -5.99 -23.21
CA PRO A 105 19.32 -5.13 -24.09
C PRO A 105 18.82 -5.36 -25.53
N PRO A 106 18.64 -4.30 -26.34
CA PRO A 106 18.25 -4.47 -27.72
C PRO A 106 19.24 -5.44 -28.37
N VAL A 107 18.72 -6.51 -28.97
CA VAL A 107 19.53 -7.47 -29.72
C VAL A 107 20.20 -6.69 -30.86
N PRO A 108 21.54 -6.76 -31.01
CA PRO A 108 22.26 -6.12 -32.11
C PRO A 108 21.77 -6.57 -33.49
#